data_AF-A0A1L7VWI0-F1
#
_entry.id   AF-A0A1L7VWI0-F1
#
_cell.length_a   1.000
_cell.length_b   1.000
_cell.length_c   1.000
_cell.angle_alpha   90.00
_cell.angle_beta   90.00
_cell.angle_gamma   90.00
#
_symmetry.space_group_name_H-M   'P 1'
#
loop_
_entity.id
_entity.type
_entity.pdbx_description
1 polymer ?
#
loop_
_entity_poly.entity_id
_entity_poly.type
_entity_poly.pdbx_seq_one_letter_code
_entity_poly.pdbx_strand_id
1 'polypeptide(L)'
;MASPEYSPLEEELFKFYREYRETKSIDAKSLFLSPECRQICRTGPAYAAKDRDTILRYLRESGDVLQRIYREAGWDISEMDPASVKSFYTMRPLVTSEKKDFATIRELAPAGFASLEEVRDKAKTEKWEGLRVNMWTEDNKGRGILVKVQYWWREEDGAWKQILHDIMFLGPVDGTEKDGRGISVEEGV
;
A
#
# COMPACT_ATOMS: atom_id res chain seq x y z
N MET A 1 -23.89 -13.25 6.26
CA MET A 1 -22.51 -13.70 6.53
C MET A 1 -22.04 -12.94 7.75
N ALA A 2 -21.55 -13.64 8.78
CA ALA A 2 -20.97 -12.97 9.95
C ALA A 2 -19.74 -12.18 9.50
N SER A 3 -19.58 -10.95 9.98
CA SER A 3 -18.34 -10.20 9.82
C SER A 3 -17.20 -11.02 10.45
N PRO A 4 -16.03 -11.11 9.83
CA PRO A 4 -14.89 -11.78 10.46
C PRO A 4 -14.59 -11.12 11.80
N GLU A 5 -14.49 -11.91 12.87
CA GLU A 5 -13.95 -11.42 14.13
C GLU A 5 -12.43 -11.31 13.97
N TYR A 6 -11.92 -10.09 14.15
CA TYR A 6 -10.48 -9.80 14.11
C TYR A 6 -9.94 -9.74 15.52
N SER A 7 -8.66 -10.07 15.69
CA SER A 7 -7.97 -9.93 16.97
C SER A 7 -7.81 -8.45 17.37
N PRO A 8 -7.63 -8.14 18.66
CA PRO A 8 -7.41 -6.75 19.11
C PRO A 8 -6.26 -6.04 18.39
N LEU A 9 -5.18 -6.77 18.08
CA LEU A 9 -4.04 -6.24 17.34
C LEU A 9 -4.40 -5.90 15.89
N GLU A 10 -5.17 -6.76 15.22
CA GLU A 10 -5.61 -6.51 13.85
C GLU A 10 -6.54 -5.29 13.79
N GLU A 11 -7.46 -5.15 14.74
CA GLU A 11 -8.32 -3.97 14.86
C GLU A 11 -7.53 -2.69 15.10
N GLU A 12 -6.49 -2.75 15.94
CA GLU A 12 -5.58 -1.64 16.18
C GLU A 12 -4.82 -1.24 14.91
N LEU A 13 -4.26 -2.20 14.16
CA LEU A 13 -3.60 -1.94 12.88
C LEU A 13 -4.57 -1.35 11.84
N PHE A 14 -5.84 -1.79 11.81
CA PHE A 14 -6.84 -1.17 10.94
C PHE A 14 -7.13 0.27 11.31
N LYS A 15 -7.17 0.59 12.60
CA LYS A 15 -7.32 1.97 13.07
C LYS A 15 -6.13 2.82 12.62
N PHE A 16 -4.91 2.36 12.83
CA PHE A 16 -3.71 3.08 12.38
C PHE A 16 -3.66 3.27 10.86
N TYR A 17 -4.04 2.25 10.09
CA TYR A 17 -4.10 2.38 8.63
C TYR A 17 -5.17 3.41 8.20
N ARG A 18 -6.35 3.42 8.84
CA ARG A 18 -7.39 4.43 8.58
C ARG A 18 -6.90 5.84 8.86
N GLU A 19 -6.31 6.08 10.03
CA GLU A 19 -5.76 7.38 10.41
C GLU A 19 -4.66 7.82 9.44
N TYR A 20 -3.76 6.91 9.06
CA TYR A 20 -2.76 7.17 8.01
C TYR A 20 -3.42 7.60 6.71
N ARG A 21 -4.45 6.88 6.26
CA ARG A 21 -5.12 7.14 4.97
C ARG A 21 -5.84 8.47 4.96
N GLU A 22 -6.58 8.78 6.03
CA GLU A 22 -7.36 10.02 6.22
C GLU A 22 -6.47 11.25 6.41
N THR A 23 -5.23 11.08 6.88
CA THR A 23 -4.25 12.16 7.00
C THR A 23 -3.95 12.77 5.62
N LYS A 24 -4.44 14.00 5.39
CA LYS A 24 -4.30 14.71 4.10
C LYS A 24 -2.91 15.29 3.86
N SER A 25 -2.26 15.79 4.91
CA SER A 25 -0.90 16.33 4.80
C SER A 25 0.10 15.20 4.57
N ILE A 26 0.84 15.25 3.46
CA ILE A 26 1.90 14.28 3.16
C ILE A 26 2.98 14.33 4.25
N ASP A 27 3.30 15.51 4.78
CA ASP A 27 4.28 15.62 5.86
C ASP A 27 3.79 14.96 7.14
N ALA A 28 2.51 15.11 7.49
CA ALA A 28 1.93 14.46 8.66
C ALA A 28 1.87 12.93 8.52
N LYS A 29 1.82 12.39 7.29
CA LYS A 29 1.92 10.95 7.05
C LYS A 29 3.25 10.36 7.55
N SER A 30 4.30 11.18 7.70
CA SER A 30 5.59 10.74 8.25
C SER A 30 5.48 10.16 9.65
N LEU A 31 4.42 10.51 10.40
CA LEU A 31 4.17 10.01 11.75
C LEU A 31 3.77 8.53 11.78
N PHE A 32 3.29 7.96 10.67
CA PHE A 32 2.89 6.56 10.58
C PHE A 32 4.02 5.67 10.05
N LEU A 33 5.10 6.28 9.57
CA LEU A 33 6.20 5.61 8.90
C LEU A 33 7.41 5.62 9.83
N SER A 34 8.01 4.45 10.03
CA SER A 34 9.35 4.34 10.59
C SER A 34 10.31 5.19 9.75
N PRO A 35 11.31 5.88 10.33
CA PRO A 35 12.35 6.58 9.55
C PRO A 35 13.03 5.66 8.53
N GLU A 36 13.15 4.38 8.85
CA GLU A 36 13.76 3.34 8.00
C GLU A 36 12.76 2.66 7.06
N CYS A 37 11.51 3.14 7.00
CA CYS A 37 10.46 2.52 6.19
C CYS A 37 10.91 2.43 4.73
N ARG A 38 10.78 1.24 4.16
CA ARG A 38 11.15 0.90 2.78
C ARG A 38 9.90 0.79 1.91
N GLN A 39 10.06 0.98 0.61
CA GLN A 39 9.01 0.68 -0.36
C GLN A 39 9.59 -0.08 -1.54
N ILE A 40 8.87 -1.09 -1.99
CA ILE A 40 9.16 -1.81 -3.24
C ILE A 40 7.91 -1.82 -4.11
N CYS A 41 8.12 -1.90 -5.43
CA CYS A 41 7.06 -2.08 -6.41
C CYS A 41 7.41 -3.26 -7.31
N ARG A 42 6.64 -4.35 -7.21
CA ARG A 42 6.92 -5.60 -7.93
C ARG A 42 6.72 -5.45 -9.44
N THR A 43 5.75 -4.64 -9.87
CA THR A 43 5.48 -4.36 -11.29
C THR A 43 6.42 -3.31 -11.89
N GLY A 44 7.01 -2.45 -11.05
CA GLY A 44 7.91 -1.37 -11.46
C GLY A 44 9.06 -1.19 -10.47
N PRO A 45 10.08 -2.08 -10.46
CA PRO A 45 11.12 -2.13 -9.43
C PRO A 45 12.02 -0.89 -9.37
N ALA A 46 11.97 -0.02 -10.39
CA ALA A 46 12.60 1.30 -10.36
C ALA A 46 11.93 2.27 -9.36
N TYR A 47 10.71 1.97 -8.94
CA TYR A 47 9.96 2.74 -7.94
C TYR A 47 10.12 2.11 -6.56
N ALA A 48 11.31 2.26 -5.99
CA ALA A 48 11.69 1.70 -4.70
C ALA A 48 12.30 2.78 -3.79
N ALA A 49 11.97 2.73 -2.51
CA ALA A 49 12.42 3.71 -1.52
C ALA A 49 13.26 3.03 -0.44
N LYS A 50 14.37 3.70 -0.07
CA LYS A 50 15.30 3.27 0.97
C LYS A 50 15.00 3.89 2.34
N ASP A 51 14.06 4.82 2.39
CA ASP A 51 13.72 5.56 3.59
C ASP A 51 12.35 6.21 3.42
N ARG A 52 11.79 6.62 4.55
CA ARG A 52 10.52 7.33 4.63
C ARG A 52 10.50 8.58 3.76
N ASP A 53 11.56 9.37 3.78
CA ASP A 53 11.56 10.67 3.12
C ASP A 53 11.47 10.51 1.58
N THR A 54 12.06 9.45 1.04
CA THR A 54 11.88 9.03 -0.36
C THR A 54 10.45 8.58 -0.63
N ILE A 55 9.79 7.84 0.28
CA ILE A 55 8.36 7.48 0.15
C ILE A 55 7.50 8.75 0.12
N LEU A 56 7.75 9.71 1.00
CA LEU A 56 7.00 10.98 1.03
C LEU A 56 7.20 11.79 -0.24
N ARG A 57 8.43 11.83 -0.79
CA ARG A 57 8.69 12.44 -2.10
C ARG A 57 7.86 11.77 -3.21
N TYR A 58 7.86 10.45 -3.25
CA TYR A 58 7.06 9.65 -4.18
C TYR A 58 5.55 9.92 -4.07
N LEU A 59 5.03 10.14 -2.86
CA LEU A 59 3.63 10.55 -2.70
C LEU A 59 3.36 11.93 -3.33
N ARG A 60 4.28 12.90 -3.20
CA ARG A 60 4.16 14.22 -3.82
C ARG A 60 4.23 14.16 -5.35
N GLU A 61 5.07 13.27 -5.87
CA GLU A 61 5.33 13.09 -7.31
C GLU A 61 4.38 12.08 -7.98
N SER A 62 3.47 11.48 -7.21
CA SER A 62 2.61 10.38 -7.69
C SER A 62 1.76 10.73 -8.91
N GLY A 63 1.40 12.01 -9.08
CA GLY A 63 0.60 12.49 -10.21
C GLY A 63 1.15 12.10 -11.57
N ASP A 64 2.46 12.22 -11.78
CA ASP A 64 3.11 11.88 -13.06
C ASP A 64 3.09 10.38 -13.34
N VAL A 65 3.25 9.57 -12.28
CA VAL A 65 3.16 8.11 -12.36
C VAL A 65 1.74 7.68 -12.74
N LEU A 66 0.72 8.29 -12.11
CA LEU A 66 -0.67 7.98 -12.44
C LEU A 66 -1.00 8.39 -13.88
N GLN A 67 -0.58 9.58 -14.32
CA GLN A 67 -0.77 10.02 -15.71
C GLN A 67 -0.15 9.06 -16.72
N ARG A 68 1.03 8.51 -16.44
CA ARG A 68 1.65 7.49 -17.30
C ARG A 68 0.79 6.24 -17.39
N ILE A 69 0.28 5.74 -16.27
CA ILE A 69 -0.57 4.54 -16.23
C ILE A 69 -1.86 4.76 -17.03
N TYR A 70 -2.53 5.92 -16.86
CA TYR A 70 -3.72 6.27 -17.66
C TYR A 70 -3.42 6.26 -19.15
N ARG A 71 -2.30 6.88 -19.56
CA ARG A 71 -1.87 6.93 -20.96
C ARG A 71 -1.59 5.56 -21.55
N GLU A 72 -0.87 4.70 -20.81
CA GLU A 72 -0.55 3.33 -21.23
C GLU A 72 -1.80 2.46 -21.35
N ALA A 73 -2.85 2.74 -20.55
CA ALA A 73 -4.17 2.13 -20.67
C ALA A 73 -5.03 2.69 -21.82
N GLY A 74 -4.53 3.68 -22.56
CA GLY A 74 -5.27 4.34 -23.65
C GLY A 74 -6.35 5.30 -23.18
N TRP A 75 -6.27 5.79 -21.93
CA TRP A 75 -7.22 6.72 -21.34
C TRP A 75 -6.69 8.15 -21.33
N ASP A 76 -7.49 9.09 -21.81
CA ASP A 76 -7.20 10.51 -21.68
C ASP A 76 -7.71 11.04 -20.33
N ILE A 77 -6.80 11.51 -19.47
CA ILE A 77 -7.12 12.04 -18.15
C ILE A 77 -7.94 13.33 -18.24
N SER A 78 -7.86 14.07 -19.35
CA SER A 78 -8.67 15.27 -19.58
C SER A 78 -10.15 14.96 -19.80
N GLU A 79 -10.47 13.71 -20.16
CA GLU A 79 -11.85 13.22 -20.28
C GLU A 79 -12.39 12.64 -18.97
N MET A 80 -11.60 12.64 -17.90
CA MET A 80 -12.05 12.24 -16.57
C MET A 80 -12.64 13.45 -15.86
N ASP A 81 -13.92 13.36 -15.48
CA ASP A 81 -14.53 14.33 -14.58
C ASP A 81 -14.08 14.02 -13.14
N PRO A 82 -13.27 14.88 -12.50
CA PRO A 82 -12.79 14.63 -11.14
C PRO A 82 -13.92 14.46 -10.13
N ALA A 83 -15.09 15.09 -10.36
CA ALA A 83 -16.25 14.95 -9.47
C ALA A 83 -16.90 13.56 -9.55
N SER A 84 -16.63 12.80 -10.62
CA SER A 84 -17.13 11.44 -10.81
C SER A 84 -16.21 10.36 -10.24
N VAL A 85 -14.96 10.71 -9.94
CA VAL A 85 -13.96 9.76 -9.46
C VAL A 85 -14.20 9.46 -7.99
N LYS A 86 -14.47 8.19 -7.70
CA LYS A 86 -14.57 7.68 -6.33
C LYS A 86 -13.29 6.95 -5.97
N SER A 87 -12.95 6.97 -4.68
CA SER A 87 -11.81 6.23 -4.14
C SER A 87 -12.28 5.23 -3.12
N PHE A 88 -11.68 4.05 -3.12
CA PHE A 88 -12.05 2.94 -2.28
C PHE A 88 -10.81 2.21 -1.79
N TYR A 89 -10.96 1.48 -0.69
CA TYR A 89 -10.01 0.44 -0.35
C TYR A 89 -10.67 -0.74 0.36
N THR A 90 -10.00 -1.88 0.32
CA THR A 90 -10.23 -2.99 1.23
C THR A 90 -9.01 -3.21 2.10
N MET A 91 -9.21 -3.64 3.36
CA MET A 91 -8.11 -4.08 4.21
C MET A 91 -8.42 -5.36 4.98
N ARG A 92 -7.41 -6.21 5.16
CA ARG A 92 -7.45 -7.37 6.05
C ARG A 92 -6.03 -7.73 6.53
N PRO A 93 -5.88 -8.59 7.53
CA PRO A 93 -4.58 -9.14 7.90
C PRO A 93 -4.00 -10.02 6.78
N LEU A 94 -2.67 -10.12 6.69
CA LEU A 94 -2.03 -11.08 5.79
C LEU A 94 -2.36 -12.52 6.21
N VAL A 95 -2.70 -13.36 5.23
CA VAL A 95 -2.85 -14.80 5.49
C VAL A 95 -1.49 -15.47 5.63
N THR A 96 -1.45 -16.68 6.18
CA THR A 96 -0.21 -17.43 6.45
C THR A 96 0.73 -17.58 5.25
N SER A 97 0.19 -17.73 4.04
CA SER A 97 1.00 -17.80 2.82
C SER A 97 1.61 -16.44 2.45
N GLU A 98 0.86 -15.35 2.59
CA GLU A 98 1.34 -13.98 2.32
C GLU A 98 2.38 -13.54 3.35
N LYS A 99 2.24 -13.94 4.62
CA LYS A 99 3.24 -13.68 5.66
C LYS A 99 4.64 -14.24 5.34
N LYS A 100 4.74 -15.14 4.34
CA LYS A 100 6.00 -15.75 3.86
C LYS A 100 6.38 -15.30 2.45
N ASP A 101 5.48 -14.63 1.74
CA ASP A 101 5.63 -14.20 0.35
C ASP A 101 6.23 -12.80 0.26
N PHE A 102 7.51 -12.68 0.63
CA PHE A 102 8.29 -11.49 0.34
C PHE A 102 8.72 -11.47 -1.13
N ALA A 103 8.90 -10.27 -1.69
CA ALA A 103 9.36 -10.09 -3.07
C ALA A 103 10.76 -10.67 -3.32
N THR A 104 11.18 -10.75 -4.59
CA THR A 104 12.49 -11.28 -4.93
C THR A 104 13.58 -10.23 -4.74
N ILE A 105 14.85 -10.65 -4.79
CA ILE A 105 15.98 -9.72 -4.67
C ILE A 105 15.99 -8.65 -5.77
N ARG A 106 15.38 -8.91 -6.92
CA ARG A 106 15.23 -7.94 -8.01
C ARG A 106 14.42 -6.71 -7.58
N GLU A 107 13.39 -6.91 -6.75
CA GLU A 107 12.54 -5.86 -6.21
C GLU A 107 13.10 -5.29 -4.90
N LEU A 108 13.73 -6.13 -4.07
CA LEU A 108 14.23 -5.75 -2.75
C LEU A 108 15.55 -4.95 -2.80
N ALA A 109 16.47 -5.27 -3.70
CA ALA A 109 17.78 -4.62 -3.76
C ALA A 109 17.70 -3.10 -4.05
N PRO A 110 16.83 -2.61 -4.96
CA PRO A 110 16.60 -1.17 -5.15
C PRO A 110 16.16 -0.45 -3.87
N ALA A 111 15.37 -1.11 -3.02
CA ALA A 111 14.97 -0.60 -1.70
C ALA A 111 16.05 -0.76 -0.63
N GLY A 112 17.23 -1.30 -0.96
CA GLY A 112 18.40 -1.32 -0.09
C GLY A 112 18.52 -2.57 0.80
N PHE A 113 17.74 -3.62 0.55
CA PHE A 113 17.96 -4.92 1.18
C PHE A 113 19.07 -5.69 0.47
N ALA A 114 19.89 -6.41 1.23
CA ALA A 114 20.99 -7.21 0.71
C ALA A 114 20.52 -8.59 0.22
N SER A 115 19.49 -9.17 0.85
CA SER A 115 18.96 -10.49 0.47
C SER A 115 17.51 -10.68 0.92
N LEU A 116 16.87 -11.73 0.43
CA LEU A 116 15.55 -12.17 0.89
C LEU A 116 15.62 -12.72 2.33
N GLU A 117 16.72 -13.38 2.67
CA GLU A 117 16.98 -13.92 4.01
C GLU A 117 17.04 -12.78 5.04
N GLU A 118 17.68 -11.66 4.71
CA GLU A 118 17.73 -10.48 5.59
C GLU A 118 16.31 -9.99 5.94
N VAL A 119 15.42 -9.89 4.94
CA VAL A 119 14.04 -9.43 5.16
C VAL A 119 13.27 -10.40 6.05
N ARG A 120 13.42 -11.71 5.81
CA ARG A 120 12.77 -12.75 6.62
C ARG A 120 13.25 -12.74 8.07
N ASP A 121 14.56 -12.58 8.26
CA ASP A 121 15.16 -12.53 9.59
C ASP A 121 14.75 -11.27 10.36
N LYS A 122 14.70 -10.12 9.69
CA LYS A 122 14.12 -8.88 10.24
C LYS A 122 12.65 -9.07 10.63
N ALA A 123 11.83 -9.56 9.71
CA ALA A 123 10.40 -9.76 9.96
C ALA A 123 10.13 -10.67 11.17
N LYS A 124 10.96 -11.70 11.35
CA LYS A 124 10.88 -12.59 12.52
C LYS A 124 11.37 -11.92 13.81
N THR A 125 12.53 -11.26 13.76
CA THR A 125 13.20 -10.71 14.94
C THR A 125 12.44 -9.51 15.50
N GLU A 126 11.93 -8.68 14.61
CA GLU A 126 11.19 -7.45 14.93
C GLU A 126 9.67 -7.68 14.96
N LYS A 127 9.22 -8.94 14.83
CA LYS A 127 7.82 -9.36 14.92
C LYS A 127 6.88 -8.56 14.01
N TRP A 128 7.20 -8.51 12.74
CA TRP A 128 6.40 -7.75 11.78
C TRP A 128 5.00 -8.33 11.64
N GLU A 129 4.01 -7.46 11.64
CA GLU A 129 2.62 -7.79 11.30
C GLU A 129 2.23 -7.14 9.98
N GLY A 130 1.32 -7.77 9.25
CA GLY A 130 1.04 -7.41 7.87
C GLY A 130 -0.44 -7.16 7.62
N LEU A 131 -0.73 -6.14 6.83
CA LEU A 131 -2.04 -5.89 6.25
C LEU A 131 -2.00 -6.04 4.72
N ARG A 132 -2.95 -6.79 4.17
CA ARG A 132 -3.28 -6.75 2.75
C ARG A 132 -4.22 -5.58 2.52
N VAL A 133 -3.84 -4.68 1.63
CA VAL A 133 -4.67 -3.55 1.23
C VAL A 133 -4.76 -3.50 -0.30
N ASN A 134 -5.99 -3.44 -0.81
CA ASN A 134 -6.24 -3.05 -2.18
C ASN A 134 -6.88 -1.66 -2.16
N MET A 135 -6.32 -0.71 -2.90
CA MET A 135 -6.86 0.64 -3.05
C MET A 135 -7.18 0.85 -4.52
N TRP A 136 -8.31 1.47 -4.84
CA TRP A 136 -8.59 1.81 -6.21
C TRP A 136 -9.40 3.09 -6.34
N THR A 137 -9.25 3.72 -7.50
CA THR A 137 -10.15 4.77 -7.97
C THR A 137 -11.02 4.21 -9.08
N GLU A 138 -12.22 4.73 -9.23
CA GLU A 138 -13.11 4.36 -10.33
C GLU A 138 -13.97 5.57 -10.72
N ASP A 139 -14.02 5.88 -12.01
CA ASP A 139 -14.99 6.83 -12.59
C ASP A 139 -16.24 6.10 -13.10
N ASN A 140 -17.24 6.86 -13.56
CA ASN A 140 -18.49 6.29 -14.08
C ASN A 140 -18.34 5.49 -15.39
N LYS A 141 -17.14 5.41 -15.98
CA LYS A 141 -16.81 4.65 -17.19
C LYS A 141 -15.93 3.43 -16.88
N GLY A 142 -15.71 3.12 -15.60
CA GLY A 142 -14.85 2.01 -15.19
C GLY A 142 -13.36 2.27 -15.41
N ARG A 143 -12.94 3.53 -15.53
CA ARG A 143 -11.52 3.92 -15.61
C ARG A 143 -11.01 4.23 -14.21
N GLY A 144 -9.76 3.86 -13.95
CA GLY A 144 -9.15 4.16 -12.67
C GLY A 144 -7.89 3.37 -12.41
N ILE A 145 -7.30 3.58 -11.23
CA ILE A 145 -6.04 2.97 -10.81
C ILE A 145 -6.33 1.96 -9.72
N LEU A 146 -5.68 0.80 -9.80
CA LEU A 146 -5.65 -0.21 -8.74
C LEU A 146 -4.22 -0.32 -8.20
N VAL A 147 -4.12 -0.29 -6.88
CA VAL A 147 -2.89 -0.53 -6.14
C VAL A 147 -3.14 -1.66 -5.14
N LYS A 148 -2.35 -2.73 -5.22
CA LYS A 148 -2.37 -3.82 -4.24
C LYS A 148 -1.08 -3.81 -3.45
N VAL A 149 -1.17 -3.70 -2.13
CA VAL A 149 -0.03 -3.52 -1.23
C VAL A 149 -0.11 -4.49 -0.07
N GLN A 150 1.04 -5.02 0.34
CA GLN A 150 1.21 -5.55 1.69
C GLN A 150 1.93 -4.49 2.52
N TYR A 151 1.23 -3.92 3.49
CA TYR A 151 1.83 -3.01 4.47
C TYR A 151 2.34 -3.83 5.64
N TRP A 152 3.63 -3.74 5.90
CA TRP A 152 4.26 -4.35 7.06
C TRP A 152 4.44 -3.33 8.16
N TRP A 153 4.23 -3.76 9.39
CA TRP A 153 4.22 -2.95 10.60
C TRP A 153 5.10 -3.58 11.67
N ARG A 154 5.75 -2.75 12.48
CA ARG A 154 6.37 -3.18 13.73
C ARG A 154 6.05 -2.18 14.84
N GLU A 155 6.13 -2.62 16.08
CA GLU A 155 6.04 -1.73 17.23
C GLU A 155 7.39 -1.01 17.44
N GLU A 156 7.36 0.31 17.49
CA GLU A 156 8.50 1.18 17.79
C GLU A 156 8.09 2.14 18.90
N ASP A 157 8.83 2.15 20.01
CA ASP A 157 8.59 3.06 21.16
C ASP A 157 7.13 3.09 21.65
N GLY A 158 6.46 1.93 21.63
CA GLY A 158 5.06 1.77 22.07
C GLY A 158 4.01 2.20 21.04
N ALA A 159 4.38 2.39 19.77
CA ALA A 159 3.46 2.70 18.69
C ALA A 159 3.73 1.84 17.45
N TRP A 160 2.67 1.44 16.74
CA TRP A 160 2.81 0.72 15.47
C TRP A 160 3.21 1.67 14.35
N LYS A 161 4.25 1.28 13.60
CA LYS A 161 4.79 2.03 12.46
C LYS A 161 4.88 1.15 11.23
N GLN A 162 4.54 1.73 10.08
CA GLN A 162 4.80 1.14 8.77
C GLN A 162 6.31 1.10 8.53
N ILE A 163 6.79 -0.02 8.02
CA ILE A 163 8.22 -0.32 7.84
C ILE A 163 8.56 -0.86 6.46
N LEU A 164 7.60 -1.48 5.77
CA LEU A 164 7.77 -1.91 4.38
C LEU A 164 6.42 -1.79 3.66
N HIS A 165 6.42 -1.06 2.56
CA HIS A 165 5.34 -1.05 1.58
C HIS A 165 5.72 -1.98 0.44
N ASP A 166 5.11 -3.17 0.40
CA ASP A 166 5.30 -4.11 -0.70
C ASP A 166 4.16 -3.97 -1.71
N ILE A 167 4.35 -3.07 -2.67
CA ILE A 167 3.39 -2.83 -3.75
C ILE A 167 3.48 -3.99 -4.73
N MET A 168 2.51 -4.89 -4.64
CA MET A 168 2.41 -6.07 -5.49
C MET A 168 1.86 -5.76 -6.88
N PHE A 169 1.02 -4.73 -6.98
CA PHE A 169 0.44 -4.28 -8.24
C PHE A 169 0.20 -2.78 -8.20
N LEU A 170 0.50 -2.12 -9.32
CA LEU A 170 0.18 -0.73 -9.60
C LEU A 170 -0.13 -0.63 -11.08
N GLY A 171 -1.38 -0.34 -11.42
CA GLY A 171 -1.86 -0.34 -12.80
C GLY A 171 -3.32 0.09 -12.92
N PRO A 172 -3.94 -0.05 -14.10
CA PRO A 172 -5.37 0.19 -14.25
C PRO A 172 -6.20 -0.81 -13.43
N VAL A 173 -7.44 -0.43 -13.10
CA VAL A 173 -8.45 -1.37 -12.58
C VAL A 173 -8.61 -2.56 -13.53
N ASP A 174 -8.74 -3.75 -12.97
CA ASP A 174 -8.66 -5.03 -13.69
C ASP A 174 -9.77 -6.02 -13.28
N GLY A 175 -10.72 -5.60 -12.45
CA GLY A 175 -11.83 -6.40 -11.94
C GLY A 175 -11.47 -7.22 -10.68
N THR A 176 -10.26 -7.08 -10.14
CA THR A 176 -9.79 -7.83 -8.96
C THR A 176 -9.63 -6.95 -7.72
N GLU A 177 -10.20 -5.75 -7.71
CA GLU A 177 -10.07 -4.74 -6.66
C GLU A 177 -10.53 -5.27 -5.29
N LYS A 178 -11.55 -6.14 -5.30
CA LYS A 178 -12.18 -6.72 -4.09
C LYS A 178 -11.67 -8.12 -3.73
N ASP A 179 -10.66 -8.64 -4.43
CA ASP A 179 -10.09 -9.98 -4.15
C ASP A 179 -9.46 -10.10 -2.75
N GLY A 180 -9.18 -8.94 -2.12
CA GLY A 180 -8.68 -8.82 -0.77
C GLY A 180 -9.62 -9.38 0.30
N ARG A 181 -10.94 -9.54 0.04
CA ARG A 181 -11.91 -10.09 1.01
C ARG A 181 -11.87 -9.43 2.41
N GLY A 182 -11.58 -8.13 2.45
CA GLY A 182 -11.44 -7.34 3.68
C GLY A 182 -12.60 -6.36 3.92
N ILE A 183 -12.45 -5.51 4.94
CA ILE A 183 -13.38 -4.40 5.19
C ILE A 183 -13.30 -3.44 4.00
N SER A 184 -14.41 -3.24 3.30
CA SER A 184 -14.51 -2.29 2.19
C SER A 184 -14.92 -0.92 2.69
N VAL A 185 -14.19 0.11 2.29
CA VAL A 185 -14.46 1.51 2.65
C VAL A 185 -14.49 2.34 1.39
N GLU A 186 -15.57 3.11 1.21
CA GLU A 186 -15.63 4.20 0.24
C GLU A 186 -15.11 5.46 0.93
N GLU A 187 -14.16 6.15 0.28
CA GLU A 187 -13.57 7.37 0.82
C GLU A 187 -14.45 8.55 0.44
N GLY A 188 -14.92 9.29 1.45
CA GLY A 188 -15.62 10.56 1.23
C GLY A 188 -14.66 11.62 0.68
N VAL A 189 -15.17 12.43 -0.26
CA VAL A 189 -14.50 13.59 -0.84
C VAL A 189 -14.19 14.62 0.25
#